data_AF-A0A966DIF8-F1
#
_entry.id   AF-A0A966DIF8-F1
#
_cell.length_a   1.000
_cell.length_b   1.000
_cell.length_c   1.000
_cell.angle_alpha   90.00
_cell.angle_beta   90.00
_cell.angle_gamma   90.00
#
_symmetry.space_group_name_H-M   'P 1'
#
loop_
_entity.id
_entity.type
_entity.pdbx_description
1 polymer ?
#
loop_
_entity_poly.entity_id
_entity_poly.type
_entity_poly.pdbx_seq_one_letter_code
_entity_poly.pdbx_strand_id
1 'polypeptide(L)' 'MKHTKQLIALLLFISTAFPLIPQEQISLTWVADRGDGTYRNPILYADYSDPDVCRAGEDYWMTASSFNCIPG' A
#
# COMPACT_ATOMS: atom_id res chain seq x y z
N MET A 1 -12.60 46.18 2.87
CA MET A 1 -11.35 45.70 3.52
C MET A 1 -11.59 44.82 4.76
N LYS A 2 -12.49 45.15 5.70
CA LYS A 2 -12.78 44.29 6.88
C LYS A 2 -13.40 42.93 6.52
N HIS A 3 -14.38 42.90 5.63
CA HIS A 3 -15.03 41.65 5.20
C HIS A 3 -14.08 40.71 4.44
N THR A 4 -13.17 41.27 3.65
CA THR A 4 -12.12 40.50 2.95
C THR A 4 -11.19 39.78 3.92
N LYS A 5 -10.82 40.41 5.04
CA LYS A 5 -9.99 39.78 6.09
C LYS A 5 -10.74 38.66 6.81
N GLN A 6 -12.04 38.81 7.03
CA GLN A 6 -12.86 37.77 7.66
C GLN A 6 -13.06 36.56 6.75
N LEU A 7 -13.23 36.76 5.44
CA LEU A 7 -13.27 35.66 4.47
C LEU A 7 -11.96 34.86 4.44
N ILE A 8 -10.81 35.55 4.47
CA ILE A 8 -9.50 34.87 4.48
C ILE A 8 -9.31 34.08 5.78
N ALA A 9 -9.69 34.65 6.93
CA ALA A 9 -9.62 33.96 8.21
C ALA A 9 -10.52 32.71 8.25
N LEU A 10 -11.72 32.77 7.66
CA LEU A 10 -12.64 31.65 7.57
C LEU A 10 -12.10 30.53 6.67
N LEU A 11 -11.48 30.87 5.53
CA LEU A 11 -10.87 29.89 4.63
C LEU A 11 -9.67 29.17 5.27
N LEU A 12 -8.82 29.91 6.02
CA LEU A 12 -7.71 29.33 6.78
C LEU A 12 -8.20 28.41 7.91
N PHE A 13 -9.31 28.75 8.55
CA PHE A 13 -9.94 27.92 9.57
C PHE A 13 -10.51 26.62 8.99
N ILE A 14 -11.17 26.68 7.83
CA ILE A 14 -11.68 25.49 7.13
C ILE A 14 -10.54 24.57 6.70
N SER A 15 -9.42 25.12 6.20
CA SER A 15 -8.25 24.34 5.79
C SER A 15 -7.52 23.62 6.94
N THR A 16 -7.70 24.07 8.19
CA THR A 16 -7.07 23.45 9.37
C THR A 16 -8.03 22.56 10.15
N ALA A 17 -9.35 22.75 9.99
CA ALA A 17 -10.39 21.98 10.65
C ALA A 17 -10.81 20.72 9.88
N PHE A 18 -10.50 20.61 8.58
CA PHE A 18 -10.62 19.34 7.86
C PHE A 18 -9.36 18.51 8.10
N PRO A 19 -9.42 17.35 8.80
CA PRO A 19 -8.33 16.39 8.72
C PRO A 19 -8.13 16.09 7.23
N LEU A 20 -6.88 16.26 6.78
CA LEU A 20 -6.42 15.79 5.48
C LEU A 20 -6.96 14.38 5.31
N ILE A 21 -7.81 14.18 4.31
CA ILE A 21 -8.18 12.84 3.84
C ILE A 21 -6.87 12.06 3.78
N PRO A 22 -6.73 10.91 4.47
CA PRO A 22 -5.53 10.11 4.38
C PRO A 22 -5.24 9.91 2.90
N GLN A 23 -4.16 10.50 2.42
CA GLN A 23 -3.79 10.38 1.03
C GLN A 23 -3.45 8.92 0.86
N GLU A 24 -4.31 8.17 0.15
CA GLU A 24 -4.06 6.77 -0.15
C GLU A 24 -2.75 6.74 -0.94
N GLN A 25 -1.66 6.35 -0.26
CA GLN A 25 -0.33 6.40 -0.83
C GLN A 25 -0.25 5.28 -1.87
N ILE A 26 -0.45 5.64 -3.13
CA ILE A 26 -0.32 4.71 -4.24
C ILE A 26 1.11 4.18 -4.23
N SER A 27 1.28 2.88 -4.01
CA SER A 27 2.59 2.25 -4.10
C SER A 27 3.12 2.38 -5.53
N LEU A 28 4.40 2.75 -5.67
CA LEU A 28 5.10 2.70 -6.95
C LEU A 28 5.38 1.25 -7.39
N THR A 29 5.19 0.27 -6.50
CA THR A 29 5.35 -1.15 -6.78
C THR A 29 4.01 -1.85 -6.97
N TRP A 30 4.05 -3.09 -7.47
CA TRP A 30 2.86 -3.90 -7.63
C TRP A 30 2.14 -4.15 -6.30
N VAL A 31 0.84 -3.85 -6.27
CA VAL A 31 -0.06 -4.17 -5.14
C VAL A 31 -1.06 -5.22 -5.60
N ALA A 32 -0.98 -6.43 -5.06
CA ALA A 32 -1.91 -7.51 -5.40
C ALA A 32 -3.25 -7.40 -4.65
N ASP A 33 -3.25 -6.73 -3.49
CA ASP A 33 -4.45 -6.42 -2.72
C ASP A 33 -5.31 -5.36 -3.43
N ARG A 34 -6.63 -5.56 -3.42
CA ARG A 34 -7.61 -4.61 -3.97
C ARG A 34 -8.30 -3.76 -2.90
N GLY A 35 -8.04 -4.03 -1.61
CA GLY A 35 -8.65 -3.30 -0.49
C GLY A 35 -10.11 -3.66 -0.22
N ASP A 36 -10.68 -4.64 -0.93
CA ASP A 36 -12.07 -5.10 -0.81
C ASP A 36 -12.18 -6.55 -0.30
N GLY A 37 -11.10 -7.08 0.27
CA GLY A 37 -11.00 -8.47 0.71
C GLY A 37 -10.74 -9.47 -0.43
N THR A 38 -10.54 -9.00 -1.67
CA THR A 38 -10.13 -9.81 -2.80
C THR A 38 -8.70 -9.48 -3.27
N TYR A 39 -8.15 -10.31 -4.15
CA TYR A 39 -6.80 -10.13 -4.70
C TYR A 39 -6.83 -10.14 -6.24
N ARG A 40 -5.75 -9.64 -6.86
CA ARG A 40 -5.45 -9.84 -8.29
C ARG A 40 -4.20 -10.69 -8.47
N ASN A 41 -4.23 -11.56 -9.47
CA ASN A 41 -3.05 -12.28 -9.91
C ASN A 41 -2.15 -11.39 -10.80
N PRO A 42 -0.81 -11.57 -10.73
CA PRO A 42 -0.08 -12.45 -9.81
C PRO A 42 -0.04 -11.89 -8.37
N ILE A 43 -0.05 -12.79 -7.37
CA ILE A 43 0.00 -12.40 -5.94
C ILE A 43 1.36 -11.81 -5.52
N LEU A 44 2.45 -12.29 -6.12
CA LEU A 44 3.78 -11.70 -6.08
C LEU A 44 4.24 -11.47 -7.52
N TYR A 45 4.52 -10.21 -7.87
CA TYR A 45 5.07 -9.87 -9.18
C TYR A 45 6.58 -9.70 -9.09
N ALA A 46 7.26 -10.83 -8.87
CA ALA A 46 8.71 -10.92 -8.70
C ALA A 46 9.21 -12.30 -9.16
N ASP A 47 10.53 -12.44 -9.34
CA ASP A 47 11.16 -13.70 -9.74
C ASP A 47 11.42 -14.60 -8.52
N TYR A 48 10.41 -15.38 -8.16
CA TYR A 48 10.50 -16.48 -7.22
C TYR A 48 10.13 -17.77 -7.97
N SER A 49 11.14 -18.35 -8.63
CA SER A 49 11.00 -19.53 -9.46
C SER A 49 10.74 -20.80 -8.63
N ASP A 50 10.00 -21.76 -9.21
CA ASP A 50 9.64 -23.06 -8.61
C ASP A 50 9.11 -22.98 -7.15
N PRO A 51 8.06 -22.19 -6.87
CA PRO A 51 7.58 -22.01 -5.51
C PRO A 51 6.98 -23.30 -4.93
N ASP A 52 7.42 -23.68 -3.73
CA ASP A 52 6.78 -24.71 -2.90
C ASP A 52 6.30 -24.07 -1.58
N VAL A 53 5.06 -24.37 -1.18
CA VAL A 53 4.33 -23.64 -0.13
C VAL A 53 3.76 -24.59 0.90
N CYS A 54 3.93 -24.27 2.19
CA CYS A 54 3.31 -24.99 3.29
C CYS A 54 2.68 -24.03 4.32
N ARG A 55 1.84 -24.56 5.22
CA ARG A 55 1.25 -23.82 6.34
C ARG A 55 1.76 -24.41 7.66
N ALA A 56 2.14 -23.55 8.60
CA ALA A 56 2.51 -23.94 9.95
C ALA A 56 1.80 -23.02 10.96
N GLY A 57 0.82 -23.57 11.69
CA GLY A 57 -0.05 -22.74 12.53
C GLY A 57 -0.91 -21.81 11.69
N GLU A 58 -0.86 -20.50 11.97
CA GLU A 58 -1.60 -19.48 11.23
C GLU A 58 -0.83 -18.86 10.06
N ASP A 59 0.44 -19.25 9.87
CA ASP A 59 1.33 -18.67 8.87
C ASP A 59 1.53 -19.59 7.66
N TYR A 60 1.80 -18.98 6.50
CA TYR A 60 2.19 -19.67 5.27
C TYR A 60 3.66 -19.38 4.95
N TRP A 61 4.39 -20.42 4.56
CA TRP A 61 5.81 -20.36 4.20
C TRP A 61 5.97 -20.76 2.74
N MET A 62 6.88 -20.11 2.03
CA MET A 62 7.21 -20.40 0.64
C MET A 62 8.74 -20.48 0.49
N THR A 63 9.23 -21.51 -0.18
CA THR A 63 10.60 -21.58 -0.69
C THR A 63 10.59 -21.41 -2.20
N ALA A 64 11.69 -20.92 -2.77
CA ALA A 64 11.86 -20.72 -4.20
C ALA A 64 13.31 -21.02 -4.62
N SER A 65 13.50 -21.39 -5.87
CA SER A 65 14.82 -21.60 -6.47
C SER A 65 15.55 -20.26 -6.66
N SER A 66 16.76 -20.14 -6.10
CA SER A 66 17.67 -19.00 -6.33
C SER A 66 18.67 -19.24 -7.47
N PHE A 67 18.62 -20.43 -8.08
CA PHE A 67 19.57 -20.92 -9.08
C PHE A 67 21.03 -20.82 -8.61
N ASN A 68 21.83 -19.94 -9.23
CA ASN A 68 23.24 -19.74 -8.94
C ASN A 68 23.50 -18.58 -7.97
N CYS A 69 22.45 -17.95 -7.41
CA CYS A 69 22.56 -16.90 -6.41
C CYS A 69 22.96 -17.47 -5.05
N ILE A 70 23.80 -16.74 -4.31
CA ILE A 70 24.26 -17.11 -2.97
C ILE A 70 24.02 -15.92 -2.03
N PRO A 71 23.37 -16.11 -0.86
CA PRO A 71 22.81 -17.35 -0.36
C PRO A 71 21.62 -17.85 -1.21
N GLY A 72 21.32 -19.13 -1.08
CA GLY A 72 20.13 -19.75 -1.68
C GLY A 72 19.01 -19.92 -0.68
#